data_AF-A0A6F8TT40-F1
#
_entry.id   AF-A0A6F8TT40-F1
#
_cell.length_a   1.000
_cell.length_b   1.000
_cell.length_c   1.000
_cell.angle_alpha   90.00
_cell.angle_beta   90.00
_cell.angle_gamma   90.00
#
_symmetry.space_group_name_H-M   'P 1'
#
loop_
_entity.id
_entity.type
_entity.pdbx_description
1 polymer ?
#
loop_
_entity_poly.entity_id
_entity_poly.type
_entity_poly.pdbx_seq_one_letter_code
_entity_poly.pdbx_strand_id
1 'polypeptide(L)'
;MNVGDRMKRLLAILTVILVLTVGFIGLKFGSALTQEGNPVPYLKAIIQYELSGVSFKEVVENQYHIRYVSGSKEQDPYRPVKDFMKNHGWAFKEQIGSGLVFVKDGGRVTVETRQYSESYDLWDVPKEIEGSNNTRE
;
A
#
# COMPACT_ATOMS: atom_id res chain seq x y z
N MET A 1 10.90 -43.44 18.41
CA MET A 1 10.31 -42.12 18.74
C MET A 1 8.79 -42.22 18.69
N ASN A 2 8.10 -41.96 19.79
CA ASN A 2 6.66 -42.18 19.91
C ASN A 2 5.87 -41.15 19.08
N VAL A 3 4.67 -41.52 18.59
CA VAL A 3 3.74 -40.60 17.89
C VAL A 3 3.43 -39.37 18.76
N GLY A 4 3.25 -39.56 20.07
CA GLY A 4 3.00 -38.46 21.02
C GLY A 4 4.15 -37.45 21.07
N ASP A 5 5.40 -37.91 21.06
CA ASP A 5 6.57 -37.03 21.08
C ASP A 5 6.75 -36.26 19.77
N ARG A 6 6.43 -36.91 18.63
CA ARG A 6 6.43 -36.25 17.31
C ARG A 6 5.40 -35.13 17.25
N MET A 7 4.19 -35.36 17.76
CA MET A 7 3.11 -34.38 17.76
C MET A 7 3.44 -33.17 18.65
N LYS A 8 3.97 -33.40 19.85
CA LYS A 8 4.43 -32.32 20.75
C LYS A 8 5.55 -31.48 20.13
N ARG A 9 6.51 -32.13 19.46
CA ARG A 9 7.59 -31.43 18.76
C ARG A 9 7.07 -30.61 17.59
N LEU A 10 6.12 -31.13 16.81
CA LEU A 10 5.47 -30.38 15.73
C LEU A 10 4.72 -29.15 16.25
N LEU A 11 3.93 -29.32 17.33
CA LEU A 11 3.24 -28.21 17.98
C LEU A 11 4.22 -27.14 18.46
N ALA A 12 5.31 -27.53 19.13
CA ALA A 12 6.34 -26.60 19.59
C ALA A 12 6.98 -25.83 18.41
N ILE A 13 7.28 -26.51 17.30
CA ILE A 13 7.82 -25.87 16.09
C ILE A 13 6.80 -24.87 15.52
N LEU A 14 5.53 -25.25 15.39
CA LEU A 14 4.47 -24.36 14.90
C LEU A 14 4.29 -23.14 15.80
N THR A 15 4.34 -23.31 17.12
CA THR A 15 4.28 -22.19 18.07
C THR A 15 5.46 -21.25 17.91
N VAL A 16 6.68 -21.76 17.77
CA VAL A 16 7.87 -20.92 17.54
C VAL A 16 7.74 -20.15 16.22
N ILE A 17 7.33 -20.81 15.14
CA ILE A 17 7.10 -20.16 13.84
C ILE A 17 6.06 -19.05 13.96
N LEU A 18 4.95 -19.29 14.67
CA LEU A 18 3.91 -18.30 14.90
C LEU A 18 4.45 -17.08 15.65
N VAL A 19 5.17 -17.30 16.76
CA VAL A 19 5.76 -16.21 17.56
C VAL A 19 6.75 -15.38 16.73
N LEU A 20 7.62 -16.05 15.96
CA LEU A 20 8.57 -15.35 15.09
C LEU A 20 7.86 -14.54 14.01
N THR A 21 6.78 -15.08 13.44
CA THR A 21 6.00 -14.40 12.40
C THR A 21 5.29 -13.18 12.97
N VAL A 22 4.62 -13.30 14.11
CA VAL A 22 3.96 -12.18 14.79
C VAL A 22 4.98 -11.11 15.21
N GLY A 23 6.13 -11.53 15.75
CA GLY A 23 7.22 -10.63 16.10
C GLY A 23 7.75 -9.86 14.90
N PHE A 24 7.99 -10.55 13.77
CA PHE A 24 8.45 -9.92 12.53
C PHE A 24 7.44 -8.91 11.97
N ILE A 25 6.15 -9.26 11.97
CA ILE A 25 5.07 -8.35 11.55
C ILE A 25 5.03 -7.12 12.47
N GLY A 26 5.10 -7.32 13.79
CA GLY A 26 5.13 -6.23 14.77
C GLY A 26 6.31 -5.28 14.57
N LEU A 27 7.50 -5.81 14.26
CA LEU A 27 8.68 -4.98 13.98
C LEU A 27 8.56 -4.23 12.65
N LYS A 28 8.06 -4.88 11.60
CA LYS A 28 7.97 -4.28 10.25
C LYS A 28 6.92 -3.18 10.16
N PHE A 29 5.79 -3.35 10.83
CA PHE A 29 4.65 -2.44 10.70
C PHE A 29 4.37 -1.62 11.96
N GLY A 30 4.85 -2.03 13.13
CA GLY A 30 4.57 -1.33 14.39
C GLY A 30 3.07 -1.14 14.63
N SER A 31 2.68 0.08 15.01
CA SER A 31 1.28 0.45 15.22
C SER A 31 0.51 0.70 13.93
N ALA A 32 1.16 0.74 12.76
CA ALA A 32 0.54 1.08 11.48
C ALA A 32 -0.63 0.16 11.11
N LEU A 33 -0.48 -1.15 11.37
CA LEU A 33 -1.49 -2.16 11.04
C LEU A 33 -2.86 -1.87 11.66
N THR A 34 -2.88 -1.23 12.83
CA THR A 34 -4.12 -0.92 13.54
C THR A 34 -4.63 0.50 13.28
N GLN A 35 -3.83 1.37 12.67
CA GLN A 35 -4.25 2.76 12.39
C GLN A 35 -5.34 2.83 11.31
N GLU A 36 -5.38 1.83 10.42
CA GLU A 36 -6.29 1.79 9.27
C GLU A 36 -7.55 0.96 9.50
N GLY A 37 -7.80 0.55 10.75
CA GLY A 37 -8.87 -0.36 11.10
C GLY A 37 -8.54 -1.80 10.74
N ASN A 38 -9.02 -2.30 9.60
CA ASN A 38 -8.80 -3.69 9.20
C ASN A 38 -7.43 -3.87 8.53
N PRO A 39 -6.46 -4.60 9.13
CA PRO A 39 -5.12 -4.77 8.57
C PRO A 39 -5.06 -5.72 7.36
N VAL A 40 -6.06 -6.57 7.16
CA VAL A 40 -6.06 -7.62 6.13
C VAL A 40 -5.85 -7.08 4.71
N PRO A 41 -6.61 -6.08 4.22
CA PRO A 41 -6.41 -5.53 2.88
C PRO A 41 -4.99 -4.95 2.68
N TYR A 42 -4.44 -4.27 3.69
CA TYR A 42 -3.10 -3.70 3.65
C TYR A 42 -2.02 -4.79 3.54
N LEU A 43 -2.10 -5.81 4.38
CA LEU A 43 -1.17 -6.95 4.33
C LEU A 43 -1.24 -7.66 2.98
N LYS A 44 -2.46 -7.89 2.46
CA LYS A 44 -2.66 -8.51 1.14
C LYS A 44 -2.01 -7.69 0.02
N ALA A 45 -2.27 -6.38 -0.03
CA ALA A 45 -1.71 -5.50 -1.04
C ALA A 45 -0.19 -5.42 -0.98
N ILE A 46 0.38 -5.35 0.23
CA ILE A 46 1.83 -5.32 0.46
C ILE A 46 2.49 -6.63 0.01
N ILE A 47 1.91 -7.78 0.36
CA ILE A 47 2.40 -9.08 -0.14
C ILE A 47 2.39 -9.11 -1.66
N GLN A 48 1.32 -8.63 -2.29
CA GLN A 48 1.25 -8.57 -3.76
C GLN A 48 2.27 -7.61 -4.35
N TYR A 49 2.46 -6.43 -3.75
CA TYR A 49 3.48 -5.46 -4.16
C TYR A 49 4.88 -6.09 -4.14
N GLU A 50 5.27 -6.68 -3.01
CA GLU A 50 6.59 -7.31 -2.82
C GLU A 50 6.85 -8.46 -3.80
N LEU A 51 5.81 -9.25 -4.13
CA LEU A 51 5.95 -10.41 -5.00
C LEU A 51 5.85 -10.08 -6.49
N SER A 52 5.30 -8.92 -6.87
CA SER A 52 5.06 -8.59 -8.28
C SER A 52 6.08 -7.63 -8.89
N GLY A 53 6.90 -6.96 -8.09
CA GLY A 53 7.92 -6.03 -8.60
C GLY A 53 7.35 -4.80 -9.31
N VAL A 54 6.07 -4.50 -9.09
CA VAL A 54 5.39 -3.29 -9.59
C VAL A 54 5.69 -2.09 -8.69
N SER A 55 5.47 -0.87 -9.17
CA SER A 55 5.71 0.35 -8.39
C SER A 55 4.65 0.63 -7.31
N PHE A 56 3.45 0.05 -7.43
CA PHE A 56 2.37 0.20 -6.43
C PHE A 56 1.29 -0.89 -6.55
N LYS A 57 0.47 -1.06 -5.50
CA LYS A 57 -0.74 -1.91 -5.52
C LYS A 57 -1.94 -1.24 -4.87
N GLU A 58 -3.12 -1.51 -5.41
CA GLU A 58 -4.39 -1.12 -4.79
C GLU A 58 -4.58 -1.85 -3.45
N VAL A 59 -5.11 -1.13 -2.48
CA VAL A 59 -5.39 -1.63 -1.12
C VAL A 59 -6.88 -1.76 -0.89
N VAL A 60 -7.61 -0.67 -1.06
CA VAL A 60 -9.07 -0.57 -0.87
C VAL A 60 -9.64 0.50 -1.79
N GLU A 61 -10.84 0.23 -2.29
CA GLU A 61 -11.66 1.20 -3.01
C GLU A 61 -12.90 1.54 -2.18
N ASN A 62 -13.27 2.82 -2.14
CA ASN A 62 -14.54 3.29 -1.62
C ASN A 62 -15.28 4.16 -2.64
N GLN A 63 -16.38 4.80 -2.24
CA GLN A 63 -17.20 5.60 -3.16
C GLN A 63 -16.51 6.88 -3.66
N TYR A 64 -15.45 7.36 -2.98
CA TYR A 64 -14.76 8.62 -3.28
C TYR A 64 -13.31 8.43 -3.74
N HIS A 65 -12.61 7.45 -3.18
CA HIS A 65 -11.18 7.27 -3.39
C HIS A 65 -10.79 5.81 -3.56
N ILE A 66 -9.70 5.62 -4.28
CA ILE A 66 -8.98 4.36 -4.40
C ILE A 66 -7.63 4.56 -3.72
N ARG A 67 -7.38 3.71 -2.73
CA ARG A 67 -6.16 3.74 -1.93
C ARG A 67 -5.14 2.78 -2.50
N TYR A 68 -3.91 3.25 -2.57
CA TYR A 68 -2.78 2.50 -3.06
C TYR A 68 -1.65 2.44 -2.02
N VAL A 69 -0.79 1.43 -2.16
CA VAL A 69 0.46 1.28 -1.41
C VAL A 69 1.65 1.24 -2.37
N SER A 70 2.72 1.93 -2.00
CA SER A 70 4.02 1.89 -2.69
C SER A 70 5.18 1.87 -1.70
N GLY A 71 6.38 1.55 -2.16
CA GLY A 71 7.57 1.56 -1.30
C GLY A 71 8.05 2.98 -1.01
N SER A 72 8.38 3.27 0.25
CA SER A 72 8.90 4.58 0.70
C SER A 72 10.39 4.79 0.40
N LYS A 73 11.11 3.75 -0.04
CA LYS A 73 12.58 3.74 -0.18
C LYS A 73 13.06 4.15 -1.59
N GLU A 74 12.19 4.67 -2.43
CA GLU A 74 12.60 5.19 -3.74
C GLU A 74 13.37 6.52 -3.60
N GLN A 75 14.26 6.82 -4.57
CA GLN A 75 14.96 8.11 -4.61
C GLN A 75 13.99 9.29 -4.69
N ASP A 76 12.84 9.10 -5.32
CA ASP A 76 11.68 10.01 -5.26
C ASP A 76 10.48 9.22 -4.73
N PRO A 77 10.12 9.35 -3.43
CA PRO A 77 9.02 8.58 -2.82
C PRO A 77 7.66 8.87 -3.47
N TYR A 78 7.53 10.00 -4.17
CA TYR A 78 6.30 10.40 -4.85
C TYR A 78 6.25 9.96 -6.32
N ARG A 79 7.30 9.33 -6.84
CA ARG A 79 7.37 8.88 -8.24
C ARG A 79 6.20 7.97 -8.63
N PRO A 80 5.80 6.95 -7.84
CA PRO A 80 4.66 6.10 -8.20
C PRO A 80 3.37 6.90 -8.41
N VAL A 81 3.12 7.91 -7.57
CA VAL A 81 1.95 8.78 -7.67
C VAL A 81 2.03 9.68 -8.90
N LYS A 82 3.20 10.30 -9.13
CA LYS A 82 3.42 11.17 -10.30
C LYS A 82 3.25 10.40 -11.61
N ASP A 83 3.80 9.19 -11.69
CA ASP A 83 3.69 8.33 -12.86
C ASP A 83 2.26 7.85 -13.09
N PHE A 84 1.56 7.43 -12.02
CA PHE A 84 0.14 7.09 -12.08
C PHE A 84 -0.68 8.25 -12.68
N MET A 85 -0.55 9.44 -12.10
CA MET A 85 -1.31 10.62 -12.54
C MET A 85 -0.96 11.04 -13.96
N LYS A 86 0.33 11.00 -14.32
CA LYS A 86 0.81 11.27 -15.68
C LYS A 86 0.21 10.31 -16.71
N ASN A 87 0.12 9.03 -16.38
CA ASN A 87 -0.50 8.02 -17.24
C ASN A 87 -2.02 8.23 -17.41
N HIS A 88 -2.64 8.99 -16.51
CA HIS A 88 -4.04 9.44 -16.62
C HIS A 88 -4.17 10.85 -17.23
N GLY A 89 -3.09 11.40 -17.79
CA GLY A 89 -3.06 12.70 -18.45
C GLY A 89 -3.03 13.90 -17.51
N TRP A 90 -2.73 13.70 -16.23
CA TRP A 90 -2.58 14.77 -15.26
C TRP A 90 -1.12 15.22 -15.12
N ALA A 91 -0.88 16.53 -15.13
CA ALA A 91 0.45 17.10 -14.96
C ALA A 91 0.68 17.47 -13.48
N PHE A 92 1.82 17.06 -12.92
CA PHE A 92 2.24 17.51 -11.59
C PHE A 92 2.49 19.01 -11.60
N LYS A 93 1.91 19.72 -10.62
CA LYS A 93 2.06 21.17 -10.48
C LYS A 93 2.95 21.53 -9.30
N GLU A 94 2.60 21.07 -8.11
CA GLU A 94 3.27 21.44 -6.86
C GLU A 94 2.96 20.44 -5.75
N GLN A 95 3.74 20.51 -4.67
CA GLN A 95 3.49 19.77 -3.43
C GLN A 95 3.14 20.75 -2.32
N ILE A 96 2.07 20.45 -1.59
CA ILE A 96 1.62 21.21 -0.41
C ILE A 96 1.50 20.25 0.76
N GLY A 97 2.45 20.30 1.70
CA GLY A 97 2.55 19.32 2.78
C GLY A 97 2.72 17.91 2.21
N SER A 98 1.82 16.99 2.57
CA SER A 98 1.77 15.64 2.02
C SER A 98 0.82 15.49 0.81
N GLY A 99 0.22 16.58 0.35
CA GLY A 99 -0.62 16.62 -0.83
C GLY A 99 0.16 16.93 -2.11
N LEU A 100 -0.03 16.12 -3.14
CA LEU A 100 0.51 16.34 -4.47
C LEU A 100 -0.59 16.91 -5.38
N VAL A 101 -0.37 18.13 -5.88
CA VAL A 101 -1.35 18.85 -6.69
C VAL A 101 -1.07 18.59 -8.17
N PHE A 102 -2.11 18.16 -8.88
CA PHE A 102 -2.07 17.90 -10.31
C PHE A 102 -3.12 18.73 -11.07
N VAL A 103 -2.84 19.00 -12.34
CA VAL A 103 -3.72 19.76 -13.22
C VAL A 103 -3.95 19.07 -14.56
N LYS A 104 -5.17 19.19 -15.09
CA LYS A 104 -5.59 18.67 -16.40
C LYS A 104 -6.80 19.47 -16.89
N ASP A 105 -6.76 19.98 -18.12
CA ASP A 105 -7.87 20.70 -18.77
C ASP A 105 -8.50 21.83 -17.91
N GLY A 106 -7.66 22.56 -17.15
CA GLY A 106 -8.11 23.61 -16.22
C GLY A 106 -8.63 23.11 -14.88
N GLY A 107 -8.84 21.79 -14.73
CA GLY A 107 -9.15 21.13 -13.47
C GLY A 107 -7.92 20.94 -12.57
N ARG A 108 -8.17 20.79 -11.27
CA ARG A 108 -7.15 20.55 -10.25
C ARG A 108 -7.58 19.40 -9.35
N VAL A 109 -6.64 18.53 -9.02
CA VAL A 109 -6.83 17.46 -8.05
C VAL A 109 -5.64 17.38 -7.11
N THR A 110 -5.89 16.99 -5.86
CA THR A 110 -4.85 16.75 -4.86
C THR A 110 -4.89 15.28 -4.49
N VAL A 111 -3.75 14.59 -4.65
CA VAL A 111 -3.55 13.24 -4.13
C VAL A 111 -2.88 13.37 -2.78
N GLU A 112 -3.56 12.90 -1.73
CA GLU A 112 -2.99 12.85 -0.39
C GLU A 112 -2.06 11.65 -0.31
N THR A 113 -0.86 11.87 0.22
CA THR A 113 0.12 10.82 0.52
C THR A 113 0.38 10.81 2.02
N ARG A 114 0.72 9.65 2.58
CA ARG A 114 1.18 9.54 3.96
C ARG A 114 2.03 8.31 4.16
N GLN A 115 2.99 8.43 5.06
CA GLN A 115 3.79 7.29 5.49
C GLN A 115 2.93 6.34 6.31
N TYR A 116 2.89 5.07 5.89
CA TYR A 116 2.19 4.01 6.61
C TYR A 116 3.13 3.25 7.53
N SER A 117 4.31 2.89 7.05
CA SER A 117 5.38 2.29 7.86
C SER A 117 6.74 2.82 7.41
N GLU A 118 7.84 2.34 8.02
CA GLU A 118 9.19 2.68 7.56
C GLU A 118 9.42 2.35 6.07
N SER A 119 8.72 1.36 5.53
CA SER A 119 8.95 0.84 4.17
C SER A 119 7.83 1.12 3.18
N TYR A 120 6.68 1.65 3.63
CA TYR A 120 5.51 1.80 2.77
C TYR A 120 4.79 3.13 2.99
N ASP A 121 4.37 3.73 1.88
CA ASP A 121 3.52 4.89 1.83
C ASP A 121 2.14 4.50 1.29
N LEU A 122 1.12 5.18 1.79
CA LEU A 122 -0.24 5.11 1.28
C LEU A 122 -0.57 6.40 0.56
N TRP A 123 -1.37 6.29 -0.48
CA TRP A 123 -1.87 7.45 -1.21
C TRP A 123 -3.27 7.21 -1.75
N ASP A 124 -4.08 8.26 -1.73
CA ASP A 124 -5.51 8.23 -2.01
C ASP A 124 -5.83 9.03 -3.28
N VAL A 125 -6.26 8.33 -4.32
CA VAL A 125 -6.65 8.93 -5.61
C VAL A 125 -8.16 9.04 -5.69
N PRO A 126 -8.72 10.22 -6.05
CA PRO A 126 -10.14 10.34 -6.39
C PRO A 126 -10.57 9.35 -7.48
N LYS A 127 -11.66 8.63 -7.22
CA LYS A 127 -12.14 7.51 -8.05
C LYS A 127 -12.44 7.91 -9.49
N GLU A 128 -12.78 9.18 -9.72
CA GLU A 128 -13.08 9.72 -11.05
C GLU A 128 -11.87 9.67 -12.00
N ILE A 129 -10.65 9.64 -11.44
CA ILE A 129 -9.41 9.60 -12.24
C ILE A 129 -9.27 8.23 -12.91
N GLU A 130 -9.53 7.15 -12.19
CA GLU A 130 -9.40 5.78 -12.70
C GLU A 130 -10.51 5.44 -13.70
N GLY A 131 -11.75 5.87 -13.42
CA GLY A 131 -12.88 5.71 -14.34
C GLY A 131 -12.75 6.50 -15.65
N SER A 132 -11.90 7.53 -15.70
CA SER A 132 -11.74 8.38 -16.90
C SER A 132 -10.97 7.74 -18.06
N ASN A 133 -10.22 6.66 -17.80
CA ASN A 133 -9.48 5.92 -18.84
C ASN A 133 -10.32 4.82 -19.52
N ASN A 134 -11.43 4.37 -18.92
CA ASN A 134 -12.28 3.29 -19.46
C ASN A 134 -13.35 3.75 -20.45
N THR A 135 -13.42 5.05 -20.78
CA THR A 135 -14.46 5.62 -21.68
C THR A 135 -13.91 6.00 -23.06
N ARG A 136 -12.76 5.43 -23.46
CA ARG A 136 -12.13 5.68 -24.78
C ARG A 136 -11.64 4.41 -25.46
N GLU A 137 -12.50 3.39 -25.51
CA GLU A 137 -12.41 2.30 -26.50
C GLU A 137 -13.64 2.33 -27.43
#